data_AF-A0A9R0W4P1-F1
#
_entry.id   AF-A0A9R0W4P1-F1
#
_cell.length_a   1.000
_cell.length_b   1.000
_cell.length_c   1.000
_cell.angle_alpha   90.00
_cell.angle_beta   90.00
_cell.angle_gamma   90.00
#
_symmetry.space_group_name_H-M   'P 1'
#
loop_
_entity.id
_entity.type
_entity.pdbx_description
1 polymer ?
#
loop_
_entity_poly.entity_id
_entity_poly.type
_entity_poly.pdbx_seq_one_letter_code
_entity_poly.pdbx_strand_id
1 'polypeptide(L)'
;MVSAFFLFCGCVEQANVAVVEKWGRFLRLAEPGLHFFNPFAGELVAGTLSTRVQSLDVKVETKTKDNVFVQLICTIQYRVVKENADDAFYELQNPQQQIQSYVFDVVRAIVPRMELDSLFEQKNDVAKAVLEELEKVTPLTYFPCYVYYIRPWHIVTCI
;
A
#
# COMPACT_ATOMS: atom_id res chain seq x y z
N MET A 1 3.95 6.32 20.04
CA MET A 1 3.90 6.92 21.39
C MET A 1 4.10 8.43 21.22
N VAL A 2 3.03 9.22 21.26
CA VAL A 2 3.14 10.68 21.24
C VAL A 2 3.52 11.11 22.65
N SER A 3 4.79 11.48 22.85
CA SER A 3 5.29 11.94 24.14
C SER A 3 4.72 13.34 24.38
N ALA A 4 3.74 13.42 25.29
CA ALA A 4 3.12 14.65 25.74
C ALA A 4 4.14 15.48 26.53
N PHE A 5 4.92 16.31 25.85
CA PHE A 5 5.71 17.38 26.47
C PHE A 5 5.17 18.72 25.94
N PHE A 6 4.38 19.38 26.80
CA PHE A 6 3.57 20.59 26.57
C PHE A 6 2.29 20.40 25.76
N LEU A 7 1.15 20.65 26.42
CA LEU A 7 -0.24 20.63 25.90
C LEU A 7 -0.49 21.39 24.59
N PHE A 8 0.50 22.10 24.05
CA PHE A 8 0.41 22.90 22.84
C PHE A 8 1.33 22.46 21.72
N CYS A 9 2.25 21.52 21.96
CA CYS A 9 3.33 21.20 21.04
C CYS A 9 3.46 19.69 20.88
N GLY A 10 3.50 19.21 19.64
CA GLY A 10 3.84 17.82 19.36
C GLY A 10 4.78 17.70 18.17
N CYS A 11 5.68 16.74 18.30
CA CYS A 11 6.66 16.42 17.27
C CYS A 11 6.12 15.30 16.38
N VAL A 12 6.17 15.51 15.07
CA VAL A 12 5.90 14.48 14.06
C VAL A 12 7.23 13.88 13.61
N GLU A 13 7.34 12.55 13.62
CA GLU A 13 8.56 11.84 13.16
C GLU A 13 8.84 12.10 11.67
N GLN A 14 10.13 12.16 11.29
CA GLN A 14 10.63 12.47 9.93
C GLN A 14 9.94 11.69 8.77
N ALA A 15 9.42 10.49 9.06
CA ALA A 15 8.85 9.59 8.06
C ALA A 15 7.34 9.37 8.19
N ASN A 16 6.68 10.16 9.03
CA ASN A 16 5.23 10.13 9.20
C ASN A 16 4.65 11.50 8.87
N VAL A 17 3.41 11.52 8.40
CA VAL A 17 2.59 12.73 8.20
C VAL A 17 1.40 12.59 9.12
N ALA A 18 1.12 13.63 9.90
CA ALA A 18 -0.03 13.64 10.79
C ALA A 18 -1.18 14.41 10.14
N VAL A 19 -2.38 13.84 10.17
CA VAL A 19 -3.60 14.50 9.68
C VAL A 19 -4.21 15.27 10.86
N VAL A 20 -4.32 16.59 10.71
CA VAL A 20 -4.88 17.47 11.74
C VAL A 20 -6.29 17.86 11.34
N GLU A 21 -7.22 17.61 12.25
CA GLU A 21 -8.62 17.97 12.14
C GLU A 21 -8.98 19.10 13.08
N LYS A 22 -9.97 19.90 12.69
CA LYS A 22 -10.62 20.90 13.52
C LYS A 22 -12.11 20.58 13.61
N TRP A 23 -12.58 20.20 14.80
CA TRP A 23 -13.98 19.81 15.05
C TRP A 23 -14.51 18.77 14.03
N GLY A 24 -13.67 17.79 13.67
CA GLY A 24 -14.02 16.73 12.70
C GLY A 24 -13.97 17.13 11.23
N ARG A 25 -13.48 18.34 10.90
CA ARG A 25 -13.15 18.73 9.53
C ARG A 25 -11.64 18.70 9.33
N PHE A 26 -11.20 18.23 8.17
CA PHE A 26 -9.80 18.33 7.78
C PHE A 26 -9.34 19.80 7.80
N LEU A 27 -8.21 20.06 8.46
CA LEU A 27 -7.63 21.41 8.55
C LEU A 27 -6.35 21.51 7.72
N ARG A 28 -5.39 20.62 7.98
CA ARG A 28 -4.07 20.62 7.34
C ARG A 28 -3.33 19.30 7.55
N LEU A 29 -2.37 19.02 6.67
CA LEU A 29 -1.34 18.02 6.89
C LEU A 29 -0.21 18.63 7.72
N ALA A 30 0.18 17.95 8.80
CA ALA A 30 1.35 18.28 9.59
C ALA A 30 2.54 17.47 9.07
N GLU A 31 3.48 18.20 8.48
CA GLU A 31 4.75 17.68 7.99
C GLU A 31 5.66 17.27 9.16
N PRO A 32 6.76 16.54 8.89
CA PRO A 32 7.68 16.17 9.94
C PRO A 32 8.36 17.38 10.57
N GLY A 33 8.28 17.49 11.89
CA GLY A 33 8.79 18.64 12.62
C GLY A 33 7.99 18.94 13.88
N LEU A 34 8.30 20.10 14.47
CA LEU A 34 7.61 20.62 15.65
C LEU A 34 6.37 21.39 15.20
N HIS A 35 5.19 20.90 15.56
CA HIS A 35 3.94 21.58 15.28
C HIS A 35 3.25 22.00 16.58
N PHE A 36 2.77 23.24 16.59
CA PHE A 36 1.92 23.75 17.65
C PHE A 36 0.45 23.49 17.29
N PHE A 37 -0.25 22.82 18.20
CA PHE A 37 -1.68 22.52 18.11
C PHE A 37 -2.36 23.15 19.32
N ASN A 38 -3.47 23.85 19.11
CA ASN A 38 -4.22 24.41 20.21
C ASN A 38 -5.46 23.54 20.54
N PRO A 39 -5.41 22.70 21.59
CA PRO A 39 -6.55 21.85 21.94
C PRO A 39 -7.81 22.65 22.31
N PHE A 40 -7.68 23.90 22.79
CA PHE A 40 -8.83 24.75 23.09
C PHE A 40 -9.57 25.26 21.84
N ALA A 41 -8.90 25.30 20.68
CA ALA A 41 -9.52 25.65 19.42
C ALA A 41 -10.23 24.46 18.73
N GLY A 42 -10.17 23.28 19.36
CA GLY A 42 -10.69 22.02 18.83
C GLY A 42 -9.84 21.41 17.73
N GLU A 43 -8.53 21.70 17.71
CA GLU A 43 -7.54 21.02 16.86
C GLU A 43 -7.15 19.68 17.49
N LEU A 44 -7.29 18.60 16.72
CA LEU A 44 -6.95 17.24 17.13
C LEU A 44 -6.16 16.53 16.03
N VAL A 45 -5.24 15.65 16.41
CA VAL A 45 -4.57 14.75 15.47
C VAL A 45 -5.47 13.53 15.28
N ALA A 46 -6.01 13.36 14.08
CA ALA A 46 -6.91 12.24 13.75
C ALA A 46 -6.15 10.93 13.55
N GLY A 47 -4.95 11.03 12.97
CA GLY A 47 -4.10 9.88 12.71
C GLY A 47 -2.74 10.27 12.16
N THR A 48 -1.83 9.31 12.14
CA THR A 48 -0.53 9.44 11.49
C THR A 48 -0.41 8.39 10.39
N LEU A 49 -0.01 8.84 9.21
CA LEU A 49 0.30 7.98 8.07
C LEU A 49 1.81 7.92 7.88
N SER A 50 2.34 6.71 7.72
CA SER A 50 3.76 6.56 7.42
C SER A 50 4.01 6.72 5.92
N THR A 51 4.92 7.63 5.57
CA THR A 51 5.41 7.82 4.20
C THR A 51 6.53 6.85 3.86
N ARG A 52 6.87 5.91 4.75
CA ARG A 52 7.87 4.87 4.48
C ARG A 52 7.34 3.92 3.39
N VAL A 53 8.27 3.34 2.62
CA VAL A 53 7.94 2.24 1.71
C VAL A 53 7.50 1.05 2.54
N GLN A 54 6.30 0.55 2.28
CA GLN A 54 5.72 -0.60 2.93
C GLN A 54 5.72 -1.77 1.94
N SER A 55 6.07 -2.96 2.41
CA SER A 55 5.98 -4.19 1.64
C SER A 55 4.75 -4.99 2.06
N LEU A 56 3.94 -5.39 1.09
CA LEU A 56 2.84 -6.32 1.24
C LEU A 56 3.20 -7.62 0.53
N ASP A 57 3.29 -8.69 1.32
CA ASP A 57 3.54 -10.02 0.80
C ASP A 57 2.21 -10.77 0.61
N VAL A 58 1.91 -11.13 -0.63
CA VAL A 58 0.71 -11.89 -0.99
C VAL A 58 1.13 -13.30 -1.37
N LYS A 59 0.54 -14.30 -0.70
CA LYS A 59 0.81 -15.71 -0.97
C LYS A 59 -0.36 -16.30 -1.73
N VAL A 60 -0.09 -16.89 -2.88
CA VAL A 60 -1.12 -17.43 -3.78
C VAL A 60 -0.80 -18.87 -4.10
N GLU A 61 -1.71 -19.76 -3.72
CA GLU A 61 -1.64 -21.17 -4.08
C GLU A 61 -2.53 -21.41 -5.30
N THR A 62 -1.93 -21.94 -6.36
CA THR A 62 -2.62 -22.21 -7.64
C THR A 62 -2.08 -23.48 -8.29
N LYS A 63 -2.89 -24.05 -9.18
CA LYS A 63 -2.46 -25.10 -10.10
C LYS A 63 -2.06 -24.49 -11.43
N THR A 64 -0.96 -24.97 -11.99
CA THR A 64 -0.58 -24.66 -13.38
C THR A 64 -1.34 -25.54 -14.37
N LYS A 65 -1.14 -25.28 -15.67
CA LYS A 65 -1.69 -26.10 -16.76
C LYS A 65 -1.27 -27.58 -16.67
N ASP A 66 -0.08 -27.85 -16.13
CA ASP A 66 0.49 -29.19 -15.96
C ASP A 66 -0.02 -29.91 -14.69
N ASN A 67 -1.04 -29.35 -14.00
CA ASN A 67 -1.63 -29.89 -12.78
C ASN A 67 -0.62 -30.03 -11.60
N VAL A 68 0.45 -29.24 -11.62
CA VAL A 68 1.39 -29.09 -10.50
C VAL A 68 0.87 -27.97 -9.59
N PHE A 69 0.92 -28.21 -8.28
CA PHE A 69 0.60 -27.20 -7.28
C PHE A 69 1.82 -26.31 -7.04
N VAL A 70 1.62 -24.99 -7.17
CA VAL A 70 2.67 -24.00 -6.94
C VAL A 70 2.22 -22.97 -5.91
N GLN A 71 3.17 -22.57 -5.05
CA GLN A 71 3.00 -21.44 -4.15
C GLN A 71 3.79 -20.25 -4.69
N LEU A 72 3.05 -19.20 -5.07
CA LEU A 72 3.61 -17.95 -5.58
C LEU A 72 3.61 -16.93 -4.44
N ILE A 73 4.76 -16.29 -4.20
CA ILE A 73 4.89 -15.22 -3.23
C ILE A 73 5.16 -13.91 -3.98
N CYS A 74 4.15 -13.04 -4.00
CA CYS A 74 4.21 -11.67 -4.51
C CYS A 74 4.72 -10.76 -3.40
N THR A 75 5.72 -9.93 -3.66
CA THR A 75 6.04 -8.80 -2.77
C THR A 75 5.79 -7.50 -3.50
N ILE A 76 4.79 -6.76 -3.04
CA ILE A 76 4.41 -5.46 -3.60
C ILE A 76 4.89 -4.39 -2.63
N GLN A 77 5.66 -3.44 -3.15
CA GLN A 77 6.09 -2.28 -2.40
C GLN A 77 5.23 -1.10 -2.81
N TYR A 78 4.66 -0.41 -1.82
CA TYR A 78 3.91 0.82 -2.03
C TYR A 78 4.34 1.89 -1.03
N ARG A 79 4.17 3.15 -1.41
CA ARG A 79 4.47 4.31 -0.57
C ARG A 79 3.45 5.41 -0.84
N VAL A 80 2.93 6.03 0.22
CA VAL A 80 2.09 7.23 0.12
C VAL A 80 2.95 8.45 -0.28
N VAL A 81 2.47 9.25 -1.23
CA VAL A 81 3.03 10.56 -1.58
C VAL A 81 2.52 11.59 -0.57
N LYS A 82 3.43 12.41 -0.03
CA LYS A 82 3.13 13.31 1.10
C LYS A 82 2.05 14.35 0.76
N GLU A 83 2.02 14.79 -0.48
CA GLU A 83 1.14 15.88 -0.96
C GLU A 83 -0.34 15.50 -0.91
N ASN A 84 -0.66 14.21 -1.06
CA ASN A 84 -2.03 13.70 -1.15
C ASN A 84 -2.34 12.71 -0.01
N ALA A 85 -1.71 12.93 1.16
CA ALA A 85 -1.89 12.06 2.31
C ALA A 85 -3.28 12.24 2.98
N ASP A 86 -3.95 13.35 2.71
CA ASP A 86 -5.30 13.68 3.14
C ASP A 86 -6.35 12.80 2.46
N ASP A 87 -6.35 12.77 1.12
CA ASP A 87 -7.28 11.93 0.35
C ASP A 87 -7.07 10.45 0.69
N ALA A 88 -5.81 10.01 0.79
CA ALA A 88 -5.47 8.64 1.16
C ALA A 88 -5.98 8.22 2.55
N PHE A 89 -6.09 9.15 3.50
CA PHE A 89 -6.56 8.87 4.86
C PHE A 89 -8.08 8.72 4.94
N TYR A 90 -8.82 9.55 4.21
CA TYR A 90 -10.28 9.60 4.32
C TYR A 90 -11.00 8.70 3.34
N GLU A 91 -10.45 8.46 2.15
CA GLU A 91 -11.17 7.71 1.13
C GLU A 91 -11.09 6.19 1.31
N LEU A 92 -10.01 5.67 1.92
CA LEU A 92 -9.78 4.22 2.01
C LEU A 92 -9.42 3.76 3.43
N GLN A 93 -10.25 2.88 4.01
CA GLN A 93 -9.98 2.32 5.35
C GLN A 93 -8.83 1.30 5.35
N ASN A 94 -8.72 0.44 4.33
CA ASN A 94 -7.69 -0.61 4.27
C ASN A 94 -7.17 -0.85 2.84
N PRO A 95 -6.14 -0.08 2.40
CA PRO A 95 -5.54 -0.27 1.07
C PRO A 95 -4.87 -1.62 0.89
N GLN A 96 -4.32 -2.22 1.95
CA GLN A 96 -3.58 -3.47 1.85
C GLN A 96 -4.47 -4.63 1.43
N GLN A 97 -5.65 -4.75 2.03
CA GLN A 97 -6.61 -5.81 1.69
C GLN A 97 -7.10 -5.67 0.25
N GLN A 98 -7.39 -4.43 -0.18
CA GLN A 98 -7.87 -4.16 -1.53
C GLN A 98 -6.84 -4.57 -2.59
N ILE A 99 -5.58 -4.17 -2.42
CA ILE A 99 -4.48 -4.54 -3.32
C ILE A 99 -4.29 -6.07 -3.34
N GLN A 100 -4.32 -6.71 -2.15
CA GLN A 100 -4.17 -8.15 -2.04
C GLN A 100 -5.22 -8.92 -2.84
N SER A 101 -6.50 -8.52 -2.74
CA SER A 101 -7.59 -9.16 -3.48
C SER A 101 -7.41 -9.04 -4.99
N TYR A 102 -7.05 -7.86 -5.50
CA TYR A 102 -6.85 -7.68 -6.93
C TYR A 102 -5.69 -8.50 -7.48
N VAL A 103 -4.55 -8.50 -6.78
CA VAL A 103 -3.38 -9.29 -7.19
C VAL A 103 -3.73 -10.77 -7.23
N PHE A 104 -4.45 -11.23 -6.21
CA PHE A 104 -4.87 -12.62 -6.10
C PHE A 104 -5.78 -13.06 -7.25
N ASP A 105 -6.72 -12.21 -7.66
CA ASP A 105 -7.62 -12.49 -8.79
C ASP A 105 -6.86 -12.53 -10.12
N VAL A 106 -5.93 -11.58 -10.34
CA VAL A 106 -5.11 -11.54 -11.56
C VAL A 106 -4.18 -12.75 -11.66
N VAL A 107 -3.48 -13.09 -10.58
CA VAL A 107 -2.59 -14.26 -10.54
C VAL A 107 -3.38 -15.54 -10.83
N ARG A 108 -4.60 -15.67 -10.28
CA ARG A 108 -5.49 -16.82 -10.54
C ARG A 108 -6.05 -16.88 -11.95
N ALA A 109 -6.16 -15.76 -12.65
CA ALA A 109 -6.60 -15.73 -14.05
C ALA A 109 -5.48 -16.13 -15.02
N ILE A 110 -4.22 -15.77 -14.72
CA ILE A 110 -3.07 -15.96 -15.61
C ILE A 110 -2.41 -17.32 -15.41
N VAL A 111 -2.11 -17.70 -14.16
CA VAL A 111 -1.27 -18.86 -13.83
C VAL A 111 -1.79 -20.20 -14.37
N PRO A 112 -3.11 -20.51 -14.31
CA PRO A 112 -3.61 -21.78 -14.83
C PRO A 112 -3.49 -21.95 -16.35
N ARG A 113 -3.24 -20.86 -17.09
CA ARG A 113 -3.10 -20.87 -18.55
C ARG A 113 -1.66 -21.14 -19.00
N MET A 114 -0.69 -21.07 -18.08
CA MET A 114 0.73 -21.22 -18.36
C MET A 114 1.28 -22.54 -17.79
N GLU A 115 2.31 -23.04 -18.45
CA GLU A 115 3.11 -24.18 -17.99
C GLU A 115 4.13 -23.71 -16.94
N LEU A 116 4.56 -24.61 -16.05
CA LEU A 116 5.43 -24.24 -14.92
C LEU A 116 6.72 -23.55 -15.39
N ASP A 117 7.40 -24.14 -16.36
CA ASP A 117 8.68 -23.63 -16.89
C ASP A 117 8.51 -22.27 -17.57
N SER A 118 7.45 -22.10 -18.36
CA SER A 118 7.11 -20.81 -18.99
C SER A 118 6.84 -19.72 -17.95
N LEU A 119 6.20 -20.06 -16.83
CA LEU A 119 5.93 -19.16 -15.71
C LEU A 119 7.23 -18.69 -15.02
N PHE A 120 8.22 -19.57 -14.92
CA PHE A 120 9.54 -19.24 -14.39
C PHE A 120 10.33 -18.33 -15.33
N GLU A 121 10.31 -18.62 -16.64
CA GLU A 121 11.00 -17.82 -17.65
C GLU A 121 10.39 -16.42 -17.78
N GLN A 122 9.06 -16.31 -17.79
CA GLN A 122 8.30 -15.08 -18.03
C GLN A 122 7.88 -14.34 -16.76
N LYS A 123 8.57 -14.55 -15.63
CA LYS A 123 8.23 -13.92 -14.33
C LYS A 123 8.14 -12.39 -14.39
N ASN A 124 8.94 -11.76 -15.24
CA ASN A 124 8.98 -10.30 -15.40
C ASN A 124 7.77 -9.79 -16.19
N ASP A 125 7.30 -10.55 -17.18
CA ASP A 125 6.16 -10.16 -18.01
C ASP A 125 4.84 -10.35 -17.26
N VAL A 126 4.74 -11.41 -16.45
CA VAL A 126 3.63 -11.59 -15.50
C VAL A 126 3.61 -10.46 -14.47
N ALA A 127 4.77 -10.06 -13.93
CA ALA A 127 4.84 -8.93 -13.00
C ALA A 127 4.35 -7.62 -13.64
N LYS A 128 4.71 -7.35 -14.89
CA LYS A 128 4.21 -6.17 -15.62
C LYS A 128 2.70 -6.22 -15.85
N ALA A 129 2.17 -7.38 -16.25
CA ALA A 129 0.73 -7.54 -16.45
C ALA A 129 -0.07 -7.29 -15.16
N VAL A 130 0.44 -7.76 -14.01
CA VAL A 130 -0.19 -7.49 -12.71
C VAL A 130 -0.16 -6.00 -12.36
N LEU A 131 0.95 -5.30 -12.64
CA LEU A 131 1.03 -3.85 -12.42
C LEU A 131 0.02 -3.08 -13.29
N GLU A 132 -0.10 -3.46 -14.55
CA GLU A 132 -1.03 -2.81 -15.50
C GLU A 132 -2.50 -3.02 -15.10
N GLU A 133 -2.88 -4.20 -14.62
CA GLU A 133 -4.24 -4.45 -14.12
C GLU A 133 -4.52 -3.68 -12.83
N LEU A 134 -3.53 -3.55 -11.94
CA LEU A 134 -3.67 -2.73 -10.73
C LEU A 134 -3.86 -1.23 -11.06
N GLU A 135 -3.12 -0.73 -12.05
CA GLU A 135 -3.27 0.63 -12.59
C GLU A 135 -4.66 0.89 -13.16
N LYS A 136 -5.26 -0.12 -13.79
CA LYS A 136 -6.56 0.02 -14.46
C LYS A 136 -7.75 -0.01 -13.49
N VAL A 137 -7.67 -0.86 -12.47
CA VAL A 137 -8.79 -1.10 -11.54
C VAL A 137 -8.91 0.00 -10.49
N THR A 138 -7.81 0.69 -10.19
CA THR A 138 -7.84 1.85 -9.29
C THR A 138 -8.25 3.11 -10.07
N PRO A 139 -9.36 3.78 -9.70
CA PRO A 139 -9.75 5.01 -10.38
C PRO A 139 -8.63 6.05 -10.25
N LEU A 140 -8.41 6.81 -11.33
CA LEU A 140 -7.31 7.77 -11.57
C LEU A 140 -7.09 8.85 -10.49
N THR A 141 -7.92 8.89 -9.45
CA THR A 141 -7.77 9.76 -8.27
C THR A 141 -6.76 9.25 -7.24
N TYR A 142 -6.46 7.95 -7.18
CA TYR A 142 -5.52 7.39 -6.18
C TYR A 142 -4.06 7.32 -6.62
N PHE A 143 -3.81 7.33 -7.93
CA PHE A 143 -2.49 7.03 -8.49
C PHE A 143 -1.40 8.08 -8.29
N PRO A 144 -1.66 9.40 -8.14
CA PRO A 144 -0.58 10.30 -7.73
C PRO A 144 -0.15 10.06 -6.27
N CYS A 145 -0.93 9.30 -5.49
CA CYS A 145 -0.71 9.09 -4.08
C CYS A 145 0.16 7.87 -3.77
N TYR A 146 0.35 6.92 -4.71
CA TYR A 146 1.09 5.68 -4.43
C TYR A 146 2.05 5.27 -5.54
N VAL A 147 3.31 4.99 -5.18
CA VAL A 147 4.29 4.40 -6.11
C VAL A 147 4.39 2.90 -5.87
N TYR A 148 4.06 2.09 -6.87
CA TYR A 148 4.06 0.62 -6.77
C TYR A 148 5.28 0.01 -7.47
N TYR A 149 5.97 -0.90 -6.77
CA TYR A 149 7.02 -1.74 -7.36
C TYR A 149 6.81 -3.19 -6.95
N ILE A 150 6.77 -4.10 -7.92
CA ILE A 150 6.81 -5.53 -7.65
C ILE A 150 8.28 -5.94 -7.52
N ARG A 151 8.66 -6.48 -6.35
CA ARG A 151 9.97 -7.14 -6.22
C ARG A 151 9.94 -8.48 -6.95
N PRO A 152 11.08 -8.92 -7.51
CA PRO A 152 11.16 -10.23 -8.15
C PRO A 152 10.75 -11.34 -7.17
N TRP A 153 9.87 -12.19 -7.66
CA TRP A 153 9.19 -13.25 -6.93
C TRP A 153 10.13 -14.40 -6.60
N HIS A 154 10.00 -14.97 -5.40
CA HIS A 154 10.53 -16.29 -5.09
C HIS A 154 9.39 -17.30 -5.24
N ILE A 155 9.45 -18.11 -6.31
CA ILE A 155 8.51 -19.21 -6.51
C ILE A 155 8.97 -20.35 -5.60
N VAL A 156 8.13 -20.73 -4.64
CA VAL A 156 8.40 -21.87 -3.76
C VAL A 156 7.58 -23.03 -4.34
N THR A 157 8.25 -23.94 -5.04
CA THR A 157 7.64 -25.20 -5.45
C THR A 157 7.45 -26.07 -4.21
N CYS A 158 6.21 -26.39 -3.88
CA CYS A 158 5.91 -27.46 -2.94
C CYS A 158 6.03 -28.77 -3.73
N ILE A 159 7.11 -29.52 -3.46
CA ILE A 159 7.30 -30.89 -3.99
C ILE A 159 6.37 -31.83 -3.22
#